data_AF-I3QDS4-F1
#
_entry.id   AF-I3QDS4-F1
#
_cell.length_a   1.000
_cell.length_b   1.000
_cell.length_c   1.000
_cell.angle_alpha   90.00
_cell.angle_beta   90.00
_cell.angle_gamma   90.00
#
_symmetry.space_group_name_H-M   'P 1'
#
loop_
_entity.id
_entity.type
_entity.pdbx_description
1 polymer ?
#
loop_
_entity_poly.entity_id
_entity_poly.type
_entity_poly.pdbx_seq_one_letter_code
_entity_poly.pdbx_strand_id
1 'polypeptide(L)'
;MALLSVAPLAPRWCVHKSLVTSSKVKVVRRTMSTSIRMCQITTVSGEGVQRRIANHHSNLWDDNFIQSLSTPYGAISYHESAQKLIGEVKEMINSISVKDGELITPSNDLLMRLSIVDSIERLGIDRHFKSEIKSALDYVYSYWNEKGIGWGRDSVVADLNSTALGLRTLRLHGYPVSSDVLQHFKEQKGQFACSAIQTEGEIRSVLNLFRASQIAFPGEKVMEEAEVFSTKYLKEAILKLPVCGLSREISYVLEYGWHINLPRLEARNYIDVFGQDPIYLTPNMKTQKLLELAKLEFNMFHSLQQQELKLLSRWWKDSGFSQMTFPRHRHVEYYTLASCIDSEPQHSSFRLGFAKIFHLATVLDDIYDTFGTMDELELFTAAVKRWHPSATEWLPEYMKGVYMVLYETVNEMAGEAEKSQGRDTLNYARNALEAYIDASMEEAKWIFSGFLPTFEEYLDNGKVSFGYTIGTLQPILTLGIPFPHHILQEIDFPSRLNDVACSILRLKGDIHTYQPERSRGEESSCISCYMEDNPESTEEDAINHINSMVDKLLKELNWEYLRPDSNVPITSKKHAFDILRAFYHLYKYRDGYSVANYEIKNLVMTTVIEPVPL
;
A
#
# COMPACT_ATOMS: atom_id res chain seq x y z
N MET A 1 58.91 2.36 -26.11
CA MET A 1 60.06 1.44 -25.97
C MET A 1 59.70 0.41 -24.89
N ALA A 2 59.80 -0.86 -25.27
CA ALA A 2 59.85 -2.15 -24.52
C ALA A 2 59.46 -2.15 -23.01
N LEU A 3 58.45 -2.92 -22.58
CA LEU A 3 58.42 -4.38 -22.30
C LEU A 3 59.34 -4.84 -21.15
N LEU A 4 58.73 -5.41 -20.10
CA LEU A 4 59.12 -6.54 -19.22
C LEU A 4 58.04 -6.64 -18.11
N SER A 5 57.00 -7.49 -18.21
CA SER A 5 56.94 -8.95 -17.94
C SER A 5 57.49 -9.37 -16.57
N VAL A 6 56.59 -9.67 -15.61
CA VAL A 6 56.63 -10.88 -14.74
C VAL A 6 55.19 -11.20 -14.29
N ALA A 7 54.74 -12.43 -14.55
CA ALA A 7 53.63 -13.11 -13.86
C ALA A 7 54.22 -14.37 -13.18
N PRO A 8 53.49 -15.23 -12.44
CA PRO A 8 52.16 -15.13 -11.80
C PRO A 8 52.24 -15.55 -10.30
N LEU A 9 51.12 -15.50 -9.55
CA LEU A 9 50.83 -16.47 -8.47
C LEU A 9 49.34 -16.37 -8.07
N ALA A 10 48.58 -17.42 -8.38
CA ALA A 10 47.22 -17.63 -7.93
C ALA A 10 47.18 -18.06 -6.45
N PRO A 11 46.16 -17.66 -5.67
CA PRO A 11 45.78 -18.41 -4.49
C PRO A 11 44.57 -19.29 -4.79
N ARG A 12 44.88 -20.59 -4.75
CA ARG A 12 44.07 -21.77 -4.44
C ARG A 12 42.61 -21.54 -4.05
N TRP A 13 41.76 -22.27 -4.77
CA TRP A 13 40.43 -22.70 -4.38
C TRP A 13 40.41 -23.22 -2.94
N CYS A 14 39.66 -22.54 -2.07
CA CYS A 14 39.12 -23.13 -0.86
C CYS A 14 37.71 -23.60 -1.16
N VAL A 15 37.54 -24.92 -1.18
CA VAL A 15 36.27 -25.62 -1.17
C VAL A 15 35.51 -25.22 0.09
N HIS A 16 34.59 -24.27 0.00
CA HIS A 16 33.56 -24.10 1.01
C HIS A 16 32.50 -25.17 0.79
N LYS A 17 32.65 -26.26 1.55
CA LYS A 17 31.54 -27.18 1.82
C LYS A 17 30.34 -26.37 2.29
N SER A 18 29.25 -26.49 1.54
CA SER A 18 27.90 -26.13 1.96
C SER A 18 27.63 -26.76 3.32
N LEU A 19 27.70 -25.94 4.37
CA LEU A 19 27.05 -26.22 5.64
C LEU A 19 25.68 -25.58 5.55
N VAL A 20 24.72 -26.35 5.07
CA VAL A 20 23.30 -26.17 5.38
C VAL A 20 23.17 -26.29 6.89
N THR A 21 23.37 -25.16 7.58
CA THR A 21 22.92 -25.03 8.96
C THR A 21 21.45 -24.68 8.86
N SER A 22 20.61 -25.62 9.29
CA SER A 22 19.20 -25.33 9.53
C SER A 22 19.15 -24.23 10.59
N SER A 23 18.97 -22.98 10.13
CA SER A 23 18.52 -21.91 10.99
C SER A 23 17.09 -22.26 11.39
N LYS A 24 16.95 -23.10 12.42
CA LYS A 24 15.77 -23.06 13.28
C LYS A 24 15.63 -21.59 13.66
N VAL A 25 14.63 -20.93 13.10
CA VAL A 25 14.12 -19.68 13.65
C VAL A 25 13.78 -20.03 15.09
N LYS A 26 14.70 -19.71 16.00
CA LYS A 26 14.37 -19.65 17.42
C LYS A 26 13.38 -18.51 17.49
N VAL A 27 12.10 -18.84 17.47
CA VAL A 27 11.08 -18.04 18.12
C VAL A 27 11.56 -17.92 19.55
N VAL A 28 12.31 -16.86 19.83
CA VAL A 28 12.62 -16.46 21.19
C VAL A 28 11.25 -16.08 21.75
N ARG A 29 10.61 -17.03 22.45
CA ARG A 29 9.61 -16.73 23.46
C ARG A 29 10.31 -15.89 24.53
N ARG A 30 10.53 -14.62 24.24
CA ARG A 30 10.64 -13.60 25.27
C ARG A 30 9.20 -13.31 25.64
N THR A 31 8.73 -14.00 26.67
CA THR A 31 7.69 -13.46 27.54
C THR A 31 8.28 -12.17 28.12
N MET A 32 8.16 -11.06 27.40
CA MET A 32 8.26 -9.75 28.01
C MET A 32 6.96 -9.58 28.79
N SER A 33 6.98 -10.08 30.02
CA SER A 33 6.07 -9.63 31.07
C SER A 33 6.49 -8.21 31.47
N THR A 34 6.30 -7.24 30.57
CA THR A 34 6.07 -5.87 31.03
C THR A 34 4.70 -5.89 31.65
N SER A 35 4.67 -5.89 32.99
CA SER A 35 3.46 -5.70 33.78
C SER A 35 2.84 -4.38 33.34
N ILE A 36 1.90 -4.44 32.40
CA ILE A 36 0.99 -3.33 32.10
C ILE A 36 0.31 -3.03 33.42
N ARG A 37 0.66 -1.90 34.03
CA ARG A 37 0.05 -1.47 35.27
C ARG A 37 -1.38 -1.11 34.87
N MET A 38 -2.32 -2.01 35.11
CA MET A 38 -3.75 -1.78 34.94
C MET A 38 -4.11 -0.50 35.70
N CYS A 39 -4.21 0.62 35.00
CA CYS A 39 -4.91 1.79 35.50
C CYS A 39 -6.39 1.48 35.27
N GLN A 40 -7.13 1.27 36.35
CA GLN A 40 -8.58 1.08 36.27
C GLN A 40 -9.18 2.37 35.69
N ILE A 41 -9.57 2.33 34.42
CA ILE A 41 -10.32 3.41 33.79
C ILE A 41 -11.73 3.34 34.38
N THR A 42 -11.99 4.18 35.37
CA THR A 42 -13.34 4.43 35.87
C THR A 42 -14.16 5.06 34.74
N THR A 43 -15.37 4.56 34.53
CA THR A 43 -16.36 5.17 33.63
C THR A 43 -16.53 6.64 34.01
N VAL A 44 -16.08 7.55 33.14
CA VAL A 44 -16.19 8.99 33.35
C VAL A 44 -17.65 9.39 33.09
N SER A 45 -18.50 9.25 34.10
CA SER A 45 -19.66 10.13 34.26
C SER A 45 -19.19 11.33 35.09
N GLY A 46 -18.44 12.24 34.45
CA GLY A 46 -18.17 13.54 35.04
C GLY A 46 -19.46 14.33 35.07
N GLU A 47 -20.11 14.41 36.22
CA GLU A 47 -21.30 15.24 36.45
C GLU A 47 -20.96 16.72 36.14
N GLY A 48 -21.26 17.19 34.92
CA GLY A 48 -21.26 18.62 34.58
C GLY A 48 -20.55 19.06 33.29
N VAL A 49 -19.71 18.22 32.65
CA VAL A 49 -19.03 18.58 31.39
C VAL A 49 -19.80 18.03 30.19
N GLN A 50 -20.39 18.92 29.38
CA GLN A 50 -21.07 18.54 28.15
C GLN A 50 -20.05 18.32 27.03
N ARG A 51 -19.92 17.07 26.57
CA ARG A 51 -18.99 16.67 25.49
C ARG A 51 -19.75 16.42 24.19
N ARG A 52 -19.10 16.66 23.05
CA ARG A 52 -19.62 16.20 21.75
C ARG A 52 -19.39 14.69 21.64
N ILE A 53 -20.28 14.02 20.91
CA ILE A 53 -20.23 12.58 20.67
C ILE A 53 -20.55 12.36 19.19
N ALA A 54 -19.64 11.71 18.47
CA ALA A 54 -19.77 11.47 17.04
C ALA A 54 -20.56 10.19 16.68
N ASN A 55 -21.01 9.42 17.68
CA ASN A 55 -21.86 8.23 17.51
C ASN A 55 -21.28 7.16 16.56
N HIS A 56 -19.97 6.92 16.65
CA HIS A 56 -19.32 5.90 15.83
C HIS A 56 -19.90 4.50 16.06
N HIS A 57 -19.87 3.66 15.02
CA HIS A 57 -20.20 2.25 15.19
C HIS A 57 -19.17 1.54 16.09
N SER A 58 -19.62 0.54 16.84
CA SER A 58 -18.79 -0.26 17.74
C SER A 58 -17.68 -1.02 17.01
N ASN A 59 -16.67 -1.48 17.76
CA ASN A 59 -15.68 -2.43 17.26
C ASN A 59 -16.38 -3.63 16.59
N LEU A 60 -15.92 -4.00 15.40
CA LEU A 60 -16.48 -5.11 14.62
C LEU A 60 -15.90 -6.47 15.01
N TRP A 61 -14.79 -6.48 15.76
CA TRP A 61 -13.98 -7.68 15.99
C TRP A 61 -13.86 -7.97 17.47
N ASP A 62 -14.54 -9.03 17.90
CA ASP A 62 -14.45 -9.53 19.28
C ASP A 62 -13.09 -10.18 19.54
N ASP A 63 -12.49 -9.88 20.69
CA ASP A 63 -11.19 -10.44 21.07
C ASP A 63 -11.25 -11.97 21.21
N ASN A 64 -12.33 -12.55 21.75
CA ASN A 64 -12.42 -14.00 21.87
C ASN A 64 -12.49 -14.67 20.50
N PHE A 65 -13.22 -14.06 19.55
CA PHE A 65 -13.21 -14.50 18.16
C PHE A 65 -11.78 -14.50 17.59
N ILE A 66 -11.04 -13.39 17.72
CA ILE A 66 -9.65 -13.30 17.25
C ILE A 66 -8.76 -14.35 17.91
N GLN A 67 -8.83 -14.51 19.24
CA GLN A 67 -8.04 -15.50 19.97
C GLN A 67 -8.37 -16.94 19.55
N SER A 68 -9.61 -17.21 19.12
CA SER A 68 -10.06 -18.52 18.66
C SER A 68 -9.56 -18.91 17.26
N LEU A 69 -9.12 -17.94 16.44
CA LEU A 69 -8.65 -18.20 15.07
C LEU A 69 -7.54 -19.25 15.05
N SER A 70 -7.64 -20.20 14.14
CA SER A 70 -6.60 -21.22 13.96
C SER A 70 -6.47 -21.58 12.48
N THR A 71 -5.30 -22.08 12.09
CA THR A 71 -5.03 -22.46 10.72
C THR A 71 -3.93 -23.53 10.66
N PRO A 72 -4.07 -24.54 9.77
CA PRO A 72 -3.07 -25.59 9.64
C PRO A 72 -1.82 -25.15 8.87
N TYR A 73 -1.87 -24.01 8.16
CA TYR A 73 -0.84 -23.60 7.20
C TYR A 73 0.51 -23.19 7.82
N GLY A 74 0.59 -23.13 9.17
CA GLY A 74 1.85 -23.00 9.89
C GLY A 74 2.68 -24.29 9.97
N ALA A 75 2.17 -25.42 9.47
CA ALA A 75 2.89 -26.70 9.51
C ALA A 75 4.12 -26.71 8.59
N ILE A 76 5.16 -27.46 9.00
CA ILE A 76 6.43 -27.58 8.28
C ILE A 76 6.22 -28.15 6.87
N SER A 77 5.27 -29.07 6.68
CA SER A 77 4.97 -29.72 5.40
C SER A 77 4.57 -28.73 4.29
N TYR A 78 3.88 -27.63 4.65
CA TYR A 78 3.54 -26.58 3.68
C TYR A 78 4.77 -25.78 3.26
N HIS A 79 5.66 -25.49 4.21
CA HIS A 79 6.91 -24.79 3.93
C HIS A 79 7.84 -25.63 3.03
N GLU A 80 7.94 -26.94 3.29
CA GLU A 80 8.72 -27.87 2.46
C GLU A 80 8.15 -27.96 1.03
N SER A 81 6.82 -28.04 0.91
CA SER A 81 6.13 -28.05 -0.39
C SER A 81 6.36 -26.74 -1.17
N ALA A 82 6.23 -25.59 -0.50
CA ALA A 82 6.47 -24.29 -1.11
C ALA A 82 7.93 -24.14 -1.57
N GLN A 83 8.91 -24.54 -0.76
CA GLN A 83 10.33 -24.50 -1.14
C GLN A 83 10.64 -25.36 -2.36
N LYS A 84 10.04 -26.55 -2.44
CA LYS A 84 10.16 -27.41 -3.63
C LYS A 84 9.60 -26.71 -4.88
N LEU A 85 8.39 -26.16 -4.78
CA LEU A 85 7.74 -25.44 -5.89
C LEU A 85 8.51 -24.18 -6.31
N ILE A 86 9.08 -23.42 -5.37
CA ILE A 86 9.96 -22.28 -5.68
C ILE A 86 11.13 -22.73 -6.55
N GLY A 87 11.79 -23.85 -6.21
CA GLY A 87 12.87 -24.43 -7.01
C GLY A 87 12.41 -24.81 -8.42
N GLU A 88 11.28 -25.49 -8.53
CA GLU A 88 10.72 -25.92 -9.82
C GLU A 88 10.29 -24.73 -10.71
N VAL A 89 9.68 -23.69 -10.12
CA VAL A 89 9.31 -22.46 -10.84
C VAL A 89 10.56 -21.69 -11.25
N LYS A 90 11.59 -21.62 -10.40
CA LYS A 90 12.86 -20.98 -10.73
C LYS A 90 13.56 -21.68 -11.90
N GLU A 91 13.57 -23.02 -11.92
CA GLU A 91 14.08 -23.79 -13.05
C GLU A 91 13.27 -23.51 -14.32
N MET A 92 11.93 -23.46 -14.22
CA MET A 92 11.04 -23.15 -15.32
C MET A 92 11.25 -21.75 -15.92
N ILE A 93 11.55 -20.74 -15.08
CA ILE A 93 11.86 -19.39 -15.56
C ILE A 93 13.26 -19.34 -16.20
N ASN A 94 14.22 -20.11 -15.69
CA ASN A 94 15.58 -20.13 -16.25
C ASN A 94 15.73 -21.02 -17.49
N SER A 95 14.93 -22.09 -17.60
CA SER A 95 14.87 -22.98 -18.77
C SER A 95 14.23 -22.33 -19.99
N ILE A 96 13.76 -21.08 -19.86
CA ILE A 96 13.37 -20.17 -20.95
C ILE A 96 14.48 -19.99 -22.00
N SER A 97 15.68 -20.56 -21.82
CA SER A 97 16.73 -20.62 -22.83
C SER A 97 17.08 -22.05 -23.29
N VAL A 98 16.55 -22.39 -24.47
CA VAL A 98 17.26 -23.05 -25.60
C VAL A 98 17.26 -24.59 -25.72
N LYS A 99 16.90 -25.42 -24.73
CA LYS A 99 17.22 -26.86 -24.87
C LYS A 99 16.15 -27.92 -25.11
N ASP A 100 14.88 -27.76 -24.78
CA ASP A 100 13.97 -28.91 -24.88
C ASP A 100 12.58 -28.52 -25.40
N GLY A 101 12.46 -28.27 -26.71
CA GLY A 101 11.17 -28.33 -27.43
C GLY A 101 10.00 -27.49 -26.89
N GLU A 102 10.25 -26.43 -26.11
CA GLU A 102 9.22 -25.62 -25.47
C GLU A 102 8.88 -24.29 -26.19
N LEU A 103 7.65 -23.83 -25.91
CA LEU A 103 6.86 -22.68 -26.39
C LEU A 103 7.55 -21.31 -26.68
N ILE A 104 8.79 -21.07 -26.25
CA ILE A 104 9.43 -19.75 -26.36
C ILE A 104 10.42 -19.75 -27.53
N THR A 105 10.00 -19.10 -28.60
CA THR A 105 10.76 -18.93 -29.84
C THR A 105 11.18 -17.46 -29.99
N PRO A 106 12.13 -17.14 -30.88
CA PRO A 106 12.45 -15.75 -31.23
C PRO A 106 11.24 -14.91 -31.69
N SER A 107 10.12 -15.57 -32.05
CA SER A 107 8.88 -14.92 -32.47
C SER A 107 7.92 -14.55 -31.33
N ASN A 108 8.14 -15.01 -30.09
CA ASN A 108 7.27 -14.68 -28.95
C ASN A 108 8.02 -14.47 -27.61
N ASP A 109 9.36 -14.42 -27.63
CA ASP A 109 10.18 -14.39 -26.42
C ASP A 109 10.01 -13.13 -25.56
N LEU A 110 9.75 -11.97 -26.16
CA LEU A 110 9.53 -10.73 -25.43
C LEU A 110 8.21 -10.76 -24.63
N LEU A 111 7.10 -11.09 -25.30
CA LEU A 111 5.79 -11.17 -24.67
C LEU A 111 5.72 -12.26 -23.61
N MET A 112 6.35 -13.41 -23.84
CA MET A 112 6.38 -14.52 -22.87
C MET A 112 7.13 -14.13 -21.58
N ARG A 113 8.26 -13.43 -21.70
CA ARG A 113 9.01 -12.92 -20.53
C ARG A 113 8.19 -11.91 -19.75
N LEU A 114 7.58 -10.95 -20.44
CA LEU A 114 6.72 -9.95 -19.81
C LEU A 114 5.50 -10.57 -19.12
N SER A 115 4.86 -11.56 -19.76
CA SER A 115 3.67 -12.23 -19.22
C SER A 115 3.99 -13.05 -17.97
N ILE A 116 5.16 -13.69 -17.93
CA ILE A 116 5.62 -14.43 -16.74
C ILE A 116 5.90 -13.47 -15.59
N VAL A 117 6.57 -12.34 -15.85
CA VAL A 117 6.80 -11.30 -14.83
C VAL A 117 5.46 -10.77 -14.30
N ASP A 118 4.54 -10.35 -15.18
CA ASP A 118 3.21 -9.86 -14.78
C ASP A 118 2.44 -10.91 -13.98
N SER A 119 2.48 -12.18 -14.37
CA SER A 119 1.77 -13.25 -13.65
C SER A 119 2.35 -13.45 -12.24
N ILE A 120 3.67 -13.49 -12.11
CA ILE A 120 4.37 -13.71 -10.84
C ILE A 120 4.11 -12.56 -9.85
N GLU A 121 4.14 -11.32 -10.33
CA GLU A 121 3.86 -10.13 -9.52
C GLU A 121 2.40 -10.09 -9.06
N ARG A 122 1.47 -10.32 -9.98
CA ARG A 122 0.04 -10.30 -9.66
C ARG A 122 -0.39 -11.46 -8.77
N LEU A 123 0.32 -12.60 -8.82
CA LEU A 123 0.13 -13.71 -7.89
C LEU A 123 0.76 -13.45 -6.50
N GLY A 124 1.53 -12.36 -6.33
CA GLY A 124 2.16 -12.01 -5.06
C GLY A 124 3.31 -12.93 -4.64
N ILE A 125 3.99 -13.55 -5.62
CA ILE A 125 5.10 -14.50 -5.40
C ILE A 125 6.44 -14.01 -5.96
N ASP A 126 6.50 -12.78 -6.45
CA ASP A 126 7.67 -12.12 -7.06
C ASP A 126 8.90 -12.04 -6.16
N ARG A 127 8.71 -11.96 -4.84
CA ARG A 127 9.82 -11.89 -3.88
C ARG A 127 10.80 -13.06 -3.97
N HIS A 128 10.36 -14.22 -4.46
CA HIS A 128 11.19 -15.41 -4.64
C HIS A 128 12.01 -15.41 -5.94
N PHE A 129 11.68 -14.51 -6.87
CA PHE A 129 12.18 -14.52 -8.24
C PHE A 129 12.82 -13.20 -8.67
N LYS A 130 13.31 -12.38 -7.72
CA LYS A 130 13.87 -11.04 -8.00
C LYS A 130 14.99 -11.06 -9.05
N SER A 131 15.87 -12.05 -9.00
CA SER A 131 16.96 -12.20 -9.98
C SER A 131 16.47 -12.56 -11.38
N GLU A 132 15.50 -13.47 -11.44
CA GLU A 132 14.90 -13.95 -12.67
C GLU A 132 14.07 -12.86 -13.35
N ILE A 133 13.28 -12.11 -12.57
CA ILE A 133 12.52 -10.94 -13.04
C ILE A 133 13.48 -9.91 -13.62
N LYS A 134 14.54 -9.54 -12.89
CA LYS A 134 15.52 -8.57 -13.39
C LYS A 134 16.15 -9.04 -14.71
N SER A 135 16.60 -10.29 -14.78
CA SER A 135 17.19 -10.87 -16.01
C SER A 135 16.21 -10.87 -17.19
N ALA A 136 14.94 -11.19 -16.95
CA ALA A 136 13.90 -11.14 -17.96
C ALA A 136 13.64 -9.72 -18.47
N LEU A 137 13.61 -8.74 -17.58
CA LEU A 137 13.38 -7.34 -17.93
C LEU A 137 14.61 -6.68 -18.59
N ASP A 138 15.83 -6.99 -18.14
CA ASP A 138 17.07 -6.56 -18.80
C ASP A 138 17.08 -7.02 -20.27
N TYR A 139 16.66 -8.27 -20.50
CA TYR A 139 16.52 -8.82 -21.85
C TYR A 139 15.47 -8.07 -22.67
N VAL A 140 14.25 -7.88 -22.14
CA VAL A 140 13.19 -7.16 -22.87
C VAL A 140 13.61 -5.72 -23.17
N TYR A 141 14.22 -5.04 -22.21
CA TYR A 141 14.72 -3.68 -22.36
C TYR A 141 15.78 -3.55 -23.45
N SER A 142 16.63 -4.57 -23.65
CA SER A 142 17.63 -4.57 -24.72
C SER A 142 17.04 -4.53 -26.15
N TYR A 143 15.76 -4.86 -26.33
CA TYR A 143 15.03 -4.76 -27.60
C TYR A 143 14.03 -3.59 -27.63
N TRP A 144 13.90 -2.86 -26.52
CA TRP A 144 13.01 -1.71 -26.43
C TRP A 144 13.51 -0.57 -27.34
N ASN A 145 12.59 0.04 -28.08
CA ASN A 145 12.89 1.16 -28.97
C ASN A 145 11.70 2.13 -29.06
N GLU A 146 11.92 3.27 -29.69
CA GLU A 146 10.94 4.37 -29.79
C GLU A 146 9.63 3.97 -30.52
N LYS A 147 9.66 2.92 -31.34
CA LYS A 147 8.46 2.39 -32.03
C LYS A 147 7.68 1.37 -31.21
N GLY A 148 8.16 1.04 -30.01
CA GLY A 148 7.64 -0.07 -29.21
C GLY A 148 8.26 -1.42 -29.57
N ILE A 149 7.65 -2.49 -29.09
CA ILE A 149 8.11 -3.87 -29.27
C ILE A 149 7.00 -4.75 -29.84
N GLY A 150 7.39 -5.83 -30.52
CA GLY A 150 6.49 -6.89 -30.95
C GLY A 150 6.48 -8.07 -29.98
N TRP A 151 5.87 -9.18 -30.41
CA TRP A 151 5.70 -10.41 -29.61
C TRP A 151 7.06 -11.05 -29.26
N GLY A 152 8.00 -11.01 -30.19
CA GLY A 152 9.36 -11.51 -30.01
C GLY A 152 10.41 -10.63 -30.70
N ARG A 153 11.68 -10.94 -30.45
CA ARG A 153 12.83 -10.17 -30.99
C ARG A 153 12.90 -10.13 -32.51
N ASP A 154 12.33 -11.12 -33.19
CA ASP A 154 12.30 -11.18 -34.67
C ASP A 154 11.06 -10.46 -35.26
N SER A 155 10.25 -9.80 -34.43
CA SER A 155 9.06 -9.08 -34.89
C SER A 155 9.45 -7.87 -35.73
N VAL A 156 8.92 -7.80 -36.94
CA VAL A 156 9.15 -6.67 -37.86
C VAL A 156 8.32 -5.44 -37.47
N VAL A 157 7.18 -5.66 -36.82
CA VAL A 157 6.22 -4.61 -36.45
C VAL A 157 5.92 -4.72 -34.96
N ALA A 158 5.83 -3.57 -34.29
CA ALA A 158 5.41 -3.49 -32.89
C ALA A 158 3.91 -3.78 -32.75
N ASP A 159 3.52 -4.36 -31.61
CA ASP A 159 2.12 -4.60 -31.28
C ASP A 159 1.75 -3.88 -29.98
N LEU A 160 0.47 -3.51 -29.88
CA LEU A 160 -0.04 -2.73 -28.76
C LEU A 160 0.07 -3.50 -27.44
N ASN A 161 -0.20 -4.81 -27.46
CA ASN A 161 -0.20 -5.63 -26.25
C ASN A 161 1.19 -5.71 -25.61
N SER A 162 2.19 -6.12 -26.39
CA SER A 162 3.57 -6.24 -25.89
C SER A 162 4.14 -4.87 -25.54
N THR A 163 3.84 -3.83 -26.33
CA THR A 163 4.33 -2.47 -26.05
C THR A 163 3.70 -1.88 -24.79
N ALA A 164 2.38 -2.00 -24.59
CA ALA A 164 1.72 -1.48 -23.39
C ALA A 164 2.14 -2.25 -22.13
N LEU A 165 2.21 -3.59 -22.21
CA LEU A 165 2.71 -4.42 -21.12
C LEU A 165 4.18 -4.09 -20.80
N GLY A 166 5.03 -3.98 -21.83
CA GLY A 166 6.43 -3.61 -21.70
C GLY A 166 6.62 -2.23 -21.09
N LEU A 167 5.89 -1.21 -21.58
CA LEU A 167 5.92 0.15 -21.04
C LEU A 167 5.64 0.13 -19.54
N ARG A 168 4.55 -0.53 -19.14
CA ARG A 168 4.16 -0.64 -17.73
C ARG A 168 5.22 -1.34 -16.92
N THR A 169 5.55 -2.59 -17.27
CA THR A 169 6.46 -3.42 -16.47
C THR A 169 7.86 -2.83 -16.40
N LEU A 170 8.41 -2.31 -17.50
CA LEU A 170 9.72 -1.66 -17.50
C LEU A 170 9.73 -0.40 -16.64
N ARG A 171 8.72 0.47 -16.77
CA ARG A 171 8.65 1.71 -15.97
C ARG A 171 8.59 1.43 -14.47
N LEU A 172 7.81 0.42 -14.06
CA LEU A 172 7.66 0.04 -12.66
C LEU A 172 8.91 -0.56 -12.03
N HIS A 173 9.81 -1.09 -12.86
CA HIS A 173 11.12 -1.58 -12.44
C HIS A 173 12.23 -0.53 -12.61
N GLY A 174 11.88 0.72 -12.93
CA GLY A 174 12.82 1.83 -13.01
C GLY A 174 13.61 1.92 -14.31
N TYR A 175 13.20 1.20 -15.36
CA TYR A 175 13.80 1.38 -16.68
C TYR A 175 13.31 2.69 -17.31
N PRO A 176 14.19 3.46 -17.96
CA PRO A 176 13.81 4.74 -18.56
C PRO A 176 13.09 4.51 -19.89
N VAL A 177 11.75 4.47 -19.83
CA VAL A 177 10.86 4.26 -20.99
C VAL A 177 9.87 5.42 -21.15
N SER A 178 9.79 5.97 -22.37
CA SER A 178 8.82 7.03 -22.72
C SER A 178 7.46 6.42 -23.10
N SER A 179 6.38 7.09 -22.71
CA SER A 179 5.02 6.76 -23.17
C SER A 179 4.79 7.12 -24.64
N ASP A 180 5.68 7.89 -25.27
CA ASP A 180 5.56 8.27 -26.69
C ASP A 180 5.50 7.07 -27.63
N VAL A 181 6.01 5.90 -27.22
CA VAL A 181 5.86 4.64 -27.96
C VAL A 181 4.40 4.33 -28.28
N LEU A 182 3.45 4.81 -27.46
CA LEU A 182 2.03 4.60 -27.65
C LEU A 182 1.44 5.42 -28.81
N GLN A 183 2.11 6.50 -29.23
CA GLN A 183 1.67 7.33 -30.36
C GLN A 183 1.60 6.53 -31.66
N HIS A 184 2.43 5.50 -31.81
CA HIS A 184 2.47 4.63 -32.98
C HIS A 184 1.22 3.77 -33.17
N PHE A 185 0.39 3.63 -32.13
CA PHE A 185 -0.86 2.87 -32.20
C PHE A 185 -2.09 3.75 -32.41
N LYS A 186 -1.90 5.03 -32.76
CA LYS A 186 -2.98 5.98 -33.03
C LYS A 186 -3.22 6.10 -34.54
N GLU A 187 -4.49 6.16 -34.92
CA GLU A 187 -4.94 6.41 -36.28
C GLU A 187 -4.76 7.89 -36.68
N GLN A 188 -4.98 8.22 -37.95
CA GLN A 188 -4.88 9.59 -38.48
C GLN A 188 -5.76 10.62 -37.75
N LYS A 189 -6.88 10.17 -37.16
CA LYS A 189 -7.78 11.02 -36.35
C LYS A 189 -7.29 11.22 -34.91
N GLY A 190 -6.14 10.66 -34.55
CA GLY A 190 -5.55 10.76 -33.22
C GLY A 190 -6.22 9.88 -32.16
N GLN A 191 -6.99 8.85 -32.56
CA GLN A 191 -7.58 7.85 -31.64
C GLN A 191 -6.78 6.56 -31.71
N PHE A 192 -6.73 5.79 -30.62
CA PHE A 192 -6.10 4.46 -30.63
C PHE A 192 -6.83 3.53 -31.62
N ALA A 193 -6.05 2.87 -32.46
CA ALA A 193 -6.58 1.95 -33.46
C ALA A 193 -7.14 0.69 -32.77
N CYS A 194 -8.36 0.31 -33.15
CA CYS A 194 -8.94 -0.96 -32.74
C CYS A 194 -9.80 -1.51 -33.87
N SER A 195 -9.81 -2.84 -34.03
CA SER A 195 -10.70 -3.45 -35.00
C SER A 195 -12.16 -3.32 -34.58
N ALA A 196 -13.06 -3.40 -35.56
CA ALA A 196 -14.50 -3.44 -35.30
C ALA A 196 -14.96 -4.78 -34.66
N ILE A 197 -14.12 -5.83 -34.72
CA ILE A 197 -14.42 -7.17 -34.22
C ILE A 197 -13.61 -7.39 -32.94
N GLN A 198 -14.23 -7.19 -31.78
CA GLN A 198 -13.56 -7.33 -30.48
C GLN A 198 -13.19 -8.80 -30.21
N THR A 199 -11.99 -9.21 -30.61
CA THR A 199 -11.44 -10.52 -30.24
C THR A 199 -10.91 -10.50 -28.80
N GLU A 200 -10.79 -11.67 -28.16
CA GLU A 200 -10.21 -11.75 -26.81
C GLU A 200 -8.79 -11.14 -26.74
N GLY A 201 -7.97 -11.38 -27.78
CA GLY A 201 -6.62 -10.82 -27.87
C GLY A 201 -6.61 -9.29 -27.93
N GLU A 202 -7.56 -8.68 -28.64
CA GLU A 202 -7.71 -7.22 -28.67
C GLU A 202 -8.17 -6.67 -27.33
N ILE A 203 -9.11 -7.35 -26.66
CA ILE A 203 -9.55 -6.95 -25.33
C ILE A 203 -8.38 -6.99 -24.33
N ARG A 204 -7.52 -8.00 -24.38
CA ARG A 204 -6.28 -8.07 -23.57
C ARG A 204 -5.30 -6.95 -23.91
N SER A 205 -5.16 -6.63 -25.19
CA SER A 205 -4.30 -5.52 -25.64
C SER A 205 -4.77 -4.19 -25.03
N VAL A 206 -6.07 -3.93 -25.08
CA VAL A 206 -6.67 -2.71 -24.50
C VAL A 206 -6.65 -2.73 -22.97
N LEU A 207 -6.78 -3.90 -22.34
CA LEU A 207 -6.62 -4.04 -20.90
C LEU A 207 -5.19 -3.68 -20.45
N ASN A 208 -4.16 -4.13 -21.19
CA ASN A 208 -2.79 -3.74 -20.91
C ASN A 208 -2.53 -2.25 -21.18
N LEU A 209 -3.16 -1.68 -22.21
CA LEU A 209 -3.15 -0.24 -22.45
C LEU A 209 -3.76 0.55 -21.28
N PHE A 210 -4.92 0.11 -20.77
CA PHE A 210 -5.54 0.70 -19.58
C PHE A 210 -4.59 0.64 -18.38
N ARG A 211 -4.07 -0.55 -18.04
CA ARG A 211 -3.15 -0.72 -16.90
C ARG A 211 -1.89 0.14 -17.06
N ALA A 212 -1.35 0.28 -18.27
CA ALA A 212 -0.22 1.16 -18.54
C ALA A 212 -0.56 2.63 -18.32
N SER A 213 -1.73 3.10 -18.80
CA SER A 213 -2.15 4.50 -18.67
C SER A 213 -2.22 4.99 -17.21
N GLN A 214 -2.49 4.10 -16.26
CA GLN A 214 -2.60 4.43 -14.83
C GLN A 214 -1.28 4.90 -14.19
N ILE A 215 -0.13 4.64 -14.82
CA ILE A 215 1.20 5.05 -14.33
C ILE A 215 1.76 6.24 -15.12
N ALA A 216 0.86 7.10 -15.62
CA ALA A 216 1.19 8.33 -16.31
C ALA A 216 1.95 9.31 -15.41
N PHE A 217 2.91 10.02 -16.01
CA PHE A 217 3.57 11.18 -15.44
C PHE A 217 2.90 12.49 -15.88
N PRO A 218 3.16 13.61 -15.19
CA PRO A 218 2.61 14.90 -15.56
C PRO A 218 2.99 15.27 -17.01
N GLY A 219 2.00 15.68 -17.80
CA GLY A 219 2.20 16.11 -19.20
C GLY A 219 2.19 14.99 -20.24
N GLU A 220 2.11 13.71 -19.85
CA GLU A 220 2.02 12.58 -20.78
C GLU A 220 0.62 12.47 -21.41
N LYS A 221 0.28 13.38 -22.33
CA LYS A 221 -1.05 13.44 -22.98
C LYS A 221 -1.49 12.12 -23.62
N VAL A 222 -0.55 11.36 -24.18
CA VAL A 222 -0.84 10.05 -24.80
C VAL A 222 -1.39 9.04 -23.79
N MET A 223 -0.96 9.12 -22.53
CA MET A 223 -1.43 8.25 -21.46
C MET A 223 -2.85 8.63 -21.03
N GLU A 224 -3.16 9.93 -20.98
CA GLU A 224 -4.52 10.42 -20.69
C GLU A 224 -5.50 9.99 -21.78
N GLU A 225 -5.11 10.13 -23.05
CA GLU A 225 -5.90 9.66 -24.19
C GLU A 225 -6.06 8.13 -24.18
N ALA A 226 -5.02 7.39 -23.76
CA ALA A 226 -5.06 5.94 -23.62
C ALA A 226 -6.03 5.50 -22.53
N GLU A 227 -6.03 6.17 -21.38
CA GLU A 227 -6.93 5.90 -20.27
C GLU A 227 -8.39 6.11 -20.68
N VAL A 228 -8.71 7.25 -21.30
CA VAL A 228 -10.07 7.57 -21.76
C VAL A 228 -10.56 6.55 -22.79
N PHE A 229 -9.73 6.25 -23.79
CA PHE A 229 -10.06 5.29 -24.84
C PHE A 229 -10.30 3.89 -24.27
N SER A 230 -9.33 3.39 -23.49
CA SER A 230 -9.36 2.02 -22.97
C SER A 230 -10.46 1.81 -21.95
N THR A 231 -10.75 2.80 -21.10
CA THR A 231 -11.89 2.77 -20.16
C THR A 231 -13.21 2.58 -20.90
N LYS A 232 -13.44 3.37 -21.95
CA LYS A 232 -14.67 3.26 -22.75
C LYS A 232 -14.77 1.89 -23.43
N TYR A 233 -13.69 1.46 -24.08
CA TYR A 233 -13.65 0.19 -24.78
C TYR A 233 -13.91 -1.01 -23.85
N LEU A 234 -13.27 -1.04 -22.68
CA LEU A 234 -13.40 -2.13 -21.72
C LEU A 234 -14.80 -2.20 -21.09
N LYS A 235 -15.42 -1.05 -20.80
CA LYS A 235 -16.83 -1.00 -20.35
C LYS A 235 -17.77 -1.57 -21.40
N GLU A 236 -17.56 -1.28 -22.68
CA GLU A 236 -18.35 -1.86 -23.78
C GLU A 236 -18.07 -3.36 -23.98
N ALA A 237 -16.81 -3.79 -23.83
CA ALA A 237 -16.42 -5.19 -23.98
C ALA A 237 -17.03 -6.09 -22.89
N ILE A 238 -17.05 -5.64 -21.62
CA ILE A 238 -17.66 -6.39 -20.51
C ILE A 238 -19.12 -6.76 -20.79
N LEU A 239 -19.89 -5.88 -21.44
CA LEU A 239 -21.31 -6.13 -21.75
C LEU A 239 -21.52 -7.28 -22.74
N LYS A 240 -20.48 -7.65 -23.51
CA LYS A 240 -20.54 -8.69 -24.54
C LYS A 240 -19.84 -9.98 -24.13
N LEU A 241 -18.92 -9.92 -23.16
CA LEU A 241 -18.21 -11.08 -22.67
C LEU A 241 -19.11 -11.96 -21.79
N PRO A 242 -19.00 -13.30 -21.88
CA PRO A 242 -19.58 -14.17 -20.87
C PRO A 242 -18.90 -13.94 -19.51
N VAL A 243 -19.52 -14.37 -18.43
CA VAL A 243 -18.88 -14.39 -17.11
C VAL A 243 -17.72 -15.39 -17.14
N CYS A 244 -16.50 -14.90 -17.23
CA CYS A 244 -15.26 -15.68 -17.31
C CYS A 244 -14.11 -15.00 -16.56
N GLY A 245 -12.92 -15.62 -16.56
CA GLY A 245 -11.71 -15.05 -15.94
C GLY A 245 -11.40 -13.65 -16.46
N LEU A 246 -11.40 -13.47 -17.77
CA LEU A 246 -11.14 -12.17 -18.40
C LEU A 246 -12.18 -11.10 -18.02
N SER A 247 -13.48 -11.41 -18.04
CA SER A 247 -14.50 -10.40 -17.69
C SER A 247 -14.38 -9.96 -16.23
N ARG A 248 -14.05 -10.90 -15.32
CA ARG A 248 -13.78 -10.61 -13.91
C ARG A 248 -12.52 -9.77 -13.71
N GLU A 249 -11.46 -10.07 -14.47
CA GLU A 249 -10.22 -9.29 -14.47
C GLU A 249 -10.45 -7.84 -14.91
N ILE A 250 -11.19 -7.63 -16.01
CA ILE A 250 -11.49 -6.28 -16.50
C ILE A 250 -12.33 -5.52 -15.47
N SER A 251 -13.37 -6.15 -14.91
CA SER A 251 -14.18 -5.53 -13.86
C SER A 251 -13.31 -5.10 -12.68
N TYR A 252 -12.46 -6.00 -12.17
CA TYR A 252 -11.57 -5.71 -11.05
C TYR A 252 -10.62 -4.53 -11.35
N VAL A 253 -9.97 -4.54 -12.50
CA VAL A 253 -9.00 -3.50 -12.89
C VAL A 253 -9.67 -2.14 -13.08
N LEU A 254 -10.85 -2.09 -13.69
CA LEU A 254 -11.63 -0.83 -13.81
C LEU A 254 -12.14 -0.33 -12.46
N GLU A 255 -12.37 -1.24 -11.50
CA GLU A 255 -12.92 -0.91 -10.20
C GLU A 255 -11.84 -0.40 -9.23
N TYR A 256 -10.63 -0.97 -9.25
CA TYR A 256 -9.56 -0.64 -8.30
C TYR A 256 -8.38 0.16 -8.89
N GLY A 257 -8.23 0.24 -10.22
CA GLY A 257 -7.13 0.99 -10.84
C GLY A 257 -5.73 0.64 -10.28
N TRP A 258 -4.78 1.55 -10.44
CA TRP A 258 -3.44 1.38 -9.84
C TRP A 258 -3.39 1.89 -8.40
N HIS A 259 -3.86 3.12 -8.19
CA HIS A 259 -3.62 3.92 -6.98
C HIS A 259 -4.40 3.48 -5.73
N ILE A 260 -5.41 2.61 -5.87
CA ILE A 260 -6.20 2.10 -4.74
C ILE A 260 -6.24 0.56 -4.67
N ASN A 261 -5.53 -0.12 -5.57
CA ASN A 261 -5.39 -1.56 -5.54
C ASN A 261 -4.35 -1.98 -4.49
N LEU A 262 -4.63 -3.01 -3.70
CA LEU A 262 -3.72 -3.49 -2.65
C LEU A 262 -3.07 -4.80 -3.09
N PRO A 263 -1.73 -4.96 -3.02
CA PRO A 263 -1.03 -6.12 -3.56
C PRO A 263 -1.62 -7.48 -3.13
N ARG A 264 -1.92 -7.66 -1.84
CA ARG A 264 -2.53 -8.91 -1.35
C ARG A 264 -3.96 -9.13 -1.85
N LEU A 265 -4.74 -8.06 -1.98
CA LEU A 265 -6.09 -8.13 -2.53
C LEU A 265 -6.05 -8.49 -4.02
N GLU A 266 -5.12 -7.90 -4.77
CA GLU A 266 -4.87 -8.25 -6.17
C GLU A 266 -4.51 -9.73 -6.29
N ALA A 267 -3.55 -10.20 -5.49
CA ALA A 267 -3.16 -11.60 -5.47
C ALA A 267 -4.33 -12.53 -5.16
N ARG A 268 -5.15 -12.18 -4.16
CA ARG A 268 -6.34 -12.96 -3.79
C ARG A 268 -7.34 -13.08 -4.93
N ASN A 269 -7.60 -11.99 -5.65
CA ASN A 269 -8.52 -11.98 -6.80
C ASN A 269 -7.91 -12.66 -8.02
N TYR A 270 -6.62 -12.47 -8.25
CA TYR A 270 -5.94 -13.03 -9.42
C TYR A 270 -5.81 -14.55 -9.31
N ILE A 271 -5.54 -15.10 -8.12
CA ILE A 271 -5.59 -16.55 -7.84
C ILE A 271 -6.92 -17.17 -8.29
N ASP A 272 -8.04 -16.46 -8.11
CA ASP A 272 -9.38 -16.98 -8.43
C ASP A 272 -9.69 -17.01 -9.93
N VAL A 273 -8.92 -16.31 -10.77
CA VAL A 273 -9.14 -16.26 -12.22
C VAL A 273 -7.96 -16.80 -13.03
N PHE A 274 -6.78 -16.92 -12.42
CA PHE A 274 -5.56 -17.36 -13.08
C PHE A 274 -5.71 -18.78 -13.62
N GLY A 275 -5.46 -18.95 -14.92
CA GLY A 275 -5.58 -20.24 -15.59
C GLY A 275 -7.00 -20.68 -15.94
N GLN A 276 -8.01 -19.82 -15.78
CA GLN A 276 -9.41 -20.11 -16.17
C GLN A 276 -9.73 -19.75 -17.63
N ASP A 277 -8.74 -19.32 -18.41
CA ASP A 277 -8.96 -18.81 -19.75
C ASP A 277 -9.25 -19.93 -20.77
N PRO A 278 -10.37 -19.84 -21.52
CA PRO A 278 -10.83 -20.90 -22.41
C PRO A 278 -9.95 -21.11 -23.66
N ILE A 279 -9.03 -20.20 -24.00
CA ILE A 279 -8.08 -20.39 -25.12
C ILE A 279 -7.00 -21.43 -24.77
N TYR A 280 -6.70 -21.60 -23.48
CA TYR A 280 -5.77 -22.61 -22.98
C TYR A 280 -6.57 -23.72 -22.26
N LEU A 281 -7.40 -24.45 -23.01
CA LEU A 281 -8.32 -25.51 -22.56
C LEU A 281 -7.71 -26.59 -21.62
N THR A 282 -6.39 -26.57 -21.44
CA THR A 282 -5.67 -27.24 -20.35
C THR A 282 -4.71 -26.23 -19.71
N PRO A 283 -4.76 -25.99 -18.38
CA PRO A 283 -3.69 -25.28 -17.69
C PRO A 283 -2.38 -25.98 -18.05
N ASN A 284 -1.48 -25.27 -18.74
CA ASN A 284 -0.17 -25.84 -18.96
C ASN A 284 0.48 -26.08 -17.58
N MET A 285 1.34 -27.10 -17.48
CA MET A 285 2.00 -27.47 -16.22
C MET A 285 2.66 -26.26 -15.52
N LYS A 286 3.05 -25.24 -16.29
CA LYS A 286 3.60 -23.97 -15.80
C LYS A 286 2.59 -23.15 -14.99
N THR A 287 1.39 -22.95 -15.54
CA THR A 287 0.27 -22.24 -14.89
C THR A 287 -0.14 -22.95 -13.61
N GLN A 288 -0.21 -24.29 -13.63
CA GLN A 288 -0.58 -25.05 -12.44
C GLN A 288 0.42 -24.87 -11.28
N LYS A 289 1.73 -24.93 -11.56
CA LYS A 289 2.77 -24.75 -10.53
C LYS A 289 2.79 -23.33 -9.96
N LEU A 290 2.63 -22.31 -10.80
CA LEU A 290 2.52 -20.93 -10.35
C LEU A 290 1.31 -20.73 -9.43
N LEU A 291 0.15 -21.27 -9.81
CA LEU A 291 -1.06 -21.19 -9.00
C LEU A 291 -0.90 -21.93 -7.67
N GLU A 292 -0.38 -23.15 -7.68
CA GLU A 292 -0.15 -23.94 -6.47
C GLU A 292 0.79 -23.23 -5.50
N LEU A 293 1.90 -22.68 -6.01
CA LEU A 293 2.82 -21.88 -5.22
C LEU A 293 2.12 -20.64 -4.64
N ALA A 294 1.37 -19.90 -5.44
CA ALA A 294 0.66 -18.70 -4.99
C ALA A 294 -0.33 -18.99 -3.86
N LYS A 295 -1.11 -20.07 -3.96
CA LYS A 295 -2.04 -20.49 -2.92
C LYS A 295 -1.32 -20.88 -1.63
N LEU A 296 -0.23 -21.65 -1.73
CA LEU A 296 0.57 -22.04 -0.57
C LEU A 296 1.19 -20.83 0.13
N GLU A 297 1.80 -19.93 -0.63
CA GLU A 297 2.43 -18.72 -0.12
C GLU A 297 1.41 -17.78 0.54
N PHE A 298 0.23 -17.60 -0.07
CA PHE A 298 -0.86 -16.81 0.51
C PHE A 298 -1.28 -17.35 1.88
N ASN A 299 -1.43 -18.68 1.98
CA ASN A 299 -1.89 -19.38 3.18
C ASN A 299 -0.80 -19.49 4.27
N MET A 300 0.47 -19.63 3.90
CA MET A 300 1.59 -19.58 4.84
C MET A 300 1.65 -18.21 5.51
N PHE A 301 1.51 -17.13 4.74
CA PHE A 301 1.42 -15.79 5.32
C PHE A 301 0.14 -15.60 6.15
N HIS A 302 -0.99 -16.18 5.75
CA HIS A 302 -2.22 -16.19 6.55
C HIS A 302 -2.00 -16.77 7.96
N SER A 303 -1.16 -17.80 8.10
CA SER A 303 -0.78 -18.32 9.42
C SER A 303 -0.01 -17.32 10.28
N LEU A 304 0.90 -16.56 9.70
CA LEU A 304 1.56 -15.46 10.39
C LEU A 304 0.56 -14.37 10.78
N GLN A 305 -0.37 -14.03 9.86
CA GLN A 305 -1.36 -13.00 10.13
C GLN A 305 -2.25 -13.32 11.34
N GLN A 306 -2.66 -14.57 11.50
CA GLN A 306 -3.44 -14.98 12.67
C GLN A 306 -2.65 -14.82 13.99
N GLN A 307 -1.33 -15.03 13.97
CA GLN A 307 -0.49 -14.84 15.16
C GLN A 307 -0.33 -13.35 15.51
N GLU A 308 -0.07 -12.53 14.50
CA GLU A 308 0.06 -11.08 14.63
C GLU A 308 -1.26 -10.43 15.09
N LEU A 309 -2.39 -10.83 14.51
CA LEU A 309 -3.71 -10.32 14.90
C LEU A 309 -4.05 -10.63 16.37
N LYS A 310 -3.67 -11.81 16.87
CA LYS A 310 -3.83 -12.17 18.28
C LYS A 310 -2.94 -11.35 19.21
N LEU A 311 -1.73 -10.99 18.76
CA LEU A 311 -0.84 -10.09 19.50
C LEU A 311 -1.43 -8.68 19.56
N LEU A 312 -1.90 -8.17 18.43
CA LEU A 312 -2.50 -6.84 18.32
C LEU A 312 -3.80 -6.72 19.13
N SER A 313 -4.69 -7.73 19.07
CA SER A 313 -5.94 -7.74 19.85
C SER A 313 -5.67 -7.72 21.35
N ARG A 314 -4.65 -8.46 21.83
CA ARG A 314 -4.22 -8.40 23.23
C ARG A 314 -3.66 -7.04 23.60
N TRP A 315 -2.77 -6.47 22.77
CA TRP A 315 -2.27 -5.11 22.98
C TRP A 315 -3.41 -4.09 23.08
N TRP A 316 -4.39 -4.14 22.16
CA TRP A 316 -5.54 -3.24 22.17
C TRP A 316 -6.36 -3.36 23.46
N LYS A 317 -6.65 -4.59 23.89
CA LYS A 317 -7.41 -4.87 25.11
C LYS A 317 -6.65 -4.44 26.36
N ASP A 318 -5.38 -4.82 26.46
CA ASP A 318 -4.53 -4.56 27.63
C ASP A 318 -4.18 -3.06 27.77
N SER A 319 -4.22 -2.31 26.66
CA SER A 319 -4.09 -0.84 26.64
C SER A 319 -5.32 -0.11 27.22
N GLY A 320 -6.38 -0.83 27.57
CA GLY A 320 -7.62 -0.25 28.12
C GLY A 320 -8.57 0.31 27.06
N PHE A 321 -8.22 0.28 25.78
CA PHE A 321 -9.08 0.78 24.69
C PHE A 321 -10.43 0.07 24.62
N SER A 322 -10.48 -1.22 25.00
CA SER A 322 -11.73 -1.98 25.09
C SER A 322 -12.79 -1.38 26.03
N GLN A 323 -12.38 -0.52 26.98
CA GLN A 323 -13.29 0.16 27.90
C GLN A 323 -13.68 1.57 27.43
N MET A 324 -13.00 2.11 26.41
CA MET A 324 -13.29 3.43 25.87
C MET A 324 -14.42 3.35 24.84
N THR A 325 -15.49 4.09 25.08
CA THR A 325 -16.70 4.07 24.23
C THR A 325 -16.74 5.20 23.21
N PHE A 326 -15.96 6.27 23.42
CA PHE A 326 -15.96 7.43 22.54
C PHE A 326 -15.15 7.25 21.25
N PRO A 327 -13.98 6.57 21.22
CA PRO A 327 -13.16 6.56 20.01
C PRO A 327 -13.53 5.43 19.05
N ARG A 328 -13.19 5.60 17.78
CA ARG A 328 -13.25 4.59 16.73
C ARG A 328 -12.20 3.50 16.99
N HIS A 329 -12.68 2.27 17.10
CA HIS A 329 -11.81 1.08 17.21
C HIS A 329 -11.58 0.48 15.83
N ARG A 330 -10.34 0.63 15.31
CA ARG A 330 -9.96 0.24 13.93
C ARG A 330 -8.66 -0.57 13.83
N HIS A 331 -8.22 -1.18 14.92
CA HIS A 331 -6.92 -1.87 14.98
C HIS A 331 -6.83 -3.05 14.00
N VAL A 332 -7.93 -3.80 13.79
CA VAL A 332 -7.97 -4.92 12.83
C VAL A 332 -7.96 -4.44 11.38
N GLU A 333 -8.67 -3.35 11.10
CA GLU A 333 -8.71 -2.70 9.79
C GLU A 333 -7.32 -2.16 9.42
N TYR A 334 -6.64 -1.48 10.33
CA TYR A 334 -5.27 -1.01 10.09
C TYR A 334 -4.27 -2.14 9.91
N TYR A 335 -4.41 -3.22 10.68
CA TYR A 335 -3.60 -4.42 10.45
C TYR A 335 -3.86 -5.04 9.08
N THR A 336 -5.11 -5.05 8.64
CA THR A 336 -5.50 -5.53 7.31
C THR A 336 -4.84 -4.71 6.22
N LEU A 337 -4.88 -3.37 6.32
CA LEU A 337 -4.20 -2.47 5.40
C LEU A 337 -2.69 -2.75 5.34
N ALA A 338 -2.02 -2.80 6.50
CA ALA A 338 -0.58 -3.07 6.57
C ALA A 338 -0.19 -4.42 5.94
N SER A 339 -0.96 -5.47 6.25
CA SER A 339 -0.71 -6.81 5.73
C SER A 339 -1.10 -6.98 4.26
N CYS A 340 -1.91 -6.08 3.72
CA CYS A 340 -2.22 -6.05 2.30
C CYS A 340 -1.12 -5.42 1.44
N ILE A 341 -0.36 -4.48 2.01
CA ILE A 341 0.76 -3.80 1.33
C ILE A 341 2.11 -4.48 1.56
N ASP A 342 2.27 -5.17 2.69
CA ASP A 342 3.52 -5.86 3.03
C ASP A 342 3.29 -7.27 3.57
N SER A 343 3.43 -8.26 2.68
CA SER A 343 3.30 -9.68 2.98
C SER A 343 4.63 -10.38 3.29
N GLU A 344 5.72 -9.64 3.46
CA GLU A 344 7.02 -10.21 3.79
C GLU A 344 7.05 -10.72 5.23
N PRO A 345 7.36 -12.01 5.50
CA PRO A 345 7.30 -12.57 6.84
C PRO A 345 8.15 -11.83 7.88
N GLN A 346 9.31 -11.31 7.47
CA GLN A 346 10.25 -10.61 8.34
C GLN A 346 9.80 -9.19 8.76
N HIS A 347 8.80 -8.60 8.09
CA HIS A 347 8.34 -7.23 8.37
C HIS A 347 7.18 -7.17 9.40
N SER A 348 7.19 -8.08 10.39
CA SER A 348 6.18 -8.11 11.46
C SER A 348 6.14 -6.81 12.27
N SER A 349 7.31 -6.26 12.60
CA SER A 349 7.44 -4.99 13.31
C SER A 349 6.79 -3.82 12.57
N PHE A 350 6.93 -3.78 11.23
CA PHE A 350 6.27 -2.79 10.38
C PHE A 350 4.74 -2.92 10.48
N ARG A 351 4.19 -4.13 10.27
CA ARG A 351 2.73 -4.33 10.27
C ARG A 351 2.08 -4.05 11.61
N LEU A 352 2.68 -4.52 12.70
CA LEU A 352 2.18 -4.28 14.06
C LEU A 352 2.34 -2.82 14.45
N GLY A 353 3.50 -2.22 14.16
CA GLY A 353 3.77 -0.80 14.42
C GLY A 353 2.79 0.12 13.67
N PHE A 354 2.55 -0.16 12.39
CA PHE A 354 1.55 0.53 11.56
C PHE A 354 0.17 0.47 12.20
N ALA A 355 -0.30 -0.74 12.57
CA ALA A 355 -1.64 -0.89 13.12
C ALA A 355 -1.81 -0.19 14.47
N LYS A 356 -0.78 -0.24 15.33
CA LYS A 356 -0.76 0.43 16.63
C LYS A 356 -0.78 1.96 16.48
N ILE A 357 0.12 2.52 15.66
CA ILE A 357 0.27 3.98 15.54
C ILE A 357 -0.95 4.63 14.88
N PHE A 358 -1.54 4.00 13.86
CA PHE A 358 -2.76 4.53 13.23
C PHE A 358 -4.00 4.37 14.11
N HIS A 359 -4.08 3.30 14.91
CA HIS A 359 -5.12 3.22 15.94
C HIS A 359 -4.98 4.34 16.98
N LEU A 360 -3.75 4.63 17.44
CA LEU A 360 -3.49 5.76 18.33
C LEU A 360 -3.81 7.10 17.67
N ALA A 361 -3.41 7.32 16.42
CA ALA A 361 -3.76 8.52 15.66
C ALA A 361 -5.27 8.74 15.62
N THR A 362 -6.05 7.68 15.40
CA THR A 362 -7.52 7.72 15.44
C THR A 362 -8.07 8.12 16.82
N VAL A 363 -7.51 7.54 17.90
CA VAL A 363 -7.92 7.92 19.26
C VAL A 363 -7.58 9.39 19.54
N LEU A 364 -6.45 9.88 19.05
CA LEU A 364 -6.07 11.28 19.17
C LEU A 364 -7.00 12.18 18.35
N ASP A 365 -7.32 11.79 17.11
CA ASP A 365 -8.28 12.47 16.24
C ASP A 365 -9.62 12.65 16.98
N ASP A 366 -10.22 11.55 17.46
CA ASP A 366 -11.49 11.57 18.20
C ASP A 366 -11.45 12.42 19.50
N ILE A 367 -10.27 12.57 20.10
CA ILE A 367 -10.07 13.43 21.26
C ILE A 367 -10.05 14.91 20.85
N TYR A 368 -9.31 15.27 19.80
CA TYR A 368 -9.10 16.66 19.39
C TYR A 368 -10.29 17.21 18.60
N ASP A 369 -10.91 16.39 17.75
CA ASP A 369 -11.98 16.81 16.84
C ASP A 369 -13.38 16.82 17.51
N THR A 370 -13.57 16.06 18.59
CA THR A 370 -14.90 15.74 19.14
C THR A 370 -14.92 15.74 20.67
N PHE A 371 -14.19 14.85 21.34
CA PHE A 371 -14.47 14.49 22.74
C PHE A 371 -13.83 15.42 23.79
N GLY A 372 -12.61 15.88 23.55
CA GLY A 372 -11.84 16.71 24.46
C GLY A 372 -12.39 18.14 24.59
N THR A 373 -12.19 18.76 25.74
CA THR A 373 -12.42 20.21 25.89
C THR A 373 -11.12 20.97 25.60
N MET A 374 -11.20 22.24 25.19
CA MET A 374 -10.01 23.03 24.87
C MET A 374 -8.94 23.02 25.98
N ASP A 375 -9.34 23.20 27.25
CA ASP A 375 -8.42 23.13 28.39
C ASP A 375 -7.71 21.76 28.50
N GLU A 376 -8.43 20.67 28.23
CA GLU A 376 -7.86 19.31 28.24
C GLU A 376 -6.90 19.10 27.07
N LEU A 377 -7.23 19.62 25.88
CA LEU A 377 -6.39 19.53 24.69
C LEU A 377 -5.08 20.31 24.84
N GLU A 378 -5.12 21.49 25.45
CA GLU A 378 -3.91 22.26 25.79
C GLU A 378 -2.98 21.48 26.72
N LEU A 379 -3.54 20.85 27.75
CA LEU A 379 -2.78 20.01 28.68
C LEU A 379 -2.19 18.77 27.99
N PHE A 380 -2.97 18.10 27.14
CA PHE A 380 -2.49 16.93 26.39
C PHE A 380 -1.39 17.30 25.40
N THR A 381 -1.56 18.40 24.67
CA THR A 381 -0.56 18.96 23.74
C THR A 381 0.74 19.22 24.48
N ALA A 382 0.68 19.91 25.62
CA ALA A 382 1.85 20.17 26.46
C ALA A 382 2.53 18.88 26.95
N ALA A 383 1.74 17.84 27.28
CA ALA A 383 2.28 16.55 27.70
C ALA A 383 3.02 15.83 26.56
N VAL A 384 2.45 15.81 25.35
CA VAL A 384 3.09 15.23 24.15
C VAL A 384 4.41 15.94 23.85
N LYS A 385 4.44 17.28 23.90
CA LYS A 385 5.68 18.05 23.68
C LYS A 385 6.73 17.80 24.75
N ARG A 386 6.31 17.68 26.02
CA ARG A 386 7.20 17.37 27.15
C ARG A 386 7.81 15.97 27.04
N TRP A 387 7.07 15.01 26.48
CA TRP A 387 7.49 13.63 26.20
C TRP A 387 8.17 12.92 27.40
N HIS A 388 7.49 12.90 28.55
CA HIS A 388 7.97 12.25 29.77
C HIS A 388 6.83 11.52 30.50
N PRO A 389 7.04 10.36 31.16
CA PRO A 389 5.96 9.65 31.86
C PRO A 389 5.25 10.49 32.95
N SER A 390 5.97 11.39 33.61
CA SER A 390 5.40 12.31 34.62
C SER A 390 4.56 13.45 34.03
N ALA A 391 4.46 13.58 32.70
CA ALA A 391 3.59 14.58 32.08
C ALA A 391 2.09 14.30 32.33
N THR A 392 1.76 13.10 32.81
CA THR A 392 0.40 12.67 33.17
C THR A 392 -0.17 13.31 34.44
N GLU A 393 0.65 13.98 35.25
CA GLU A 393 0.24 14.56 36.54
C GLU A 393 -0.99 15.48 36.43
N TRP A 394 -1.08 16.22 35.33
CA TRP A 394 -2.11 17.24 35.10
C TRP A 394 -3.20 16.82 34.12
N LEU A 395 -3.10 15.61 33.55
CA LEU A 395 -4.08 15.13 32.57
C LEU A 395 -5.33 14.56 33.27
N PRO A 396 -6.51 14.67 32.65
CA PRO A 396 -7.68 13.88 33.03
C PRO A 396 -7.37 12.37 32.97
N GLU A 397 -8.06 11.58 33.78
CA GLU A 397 -7.74 10.15 33.95
C GLU A 397 -7.77 9.35 32.63
N TYR A 398 -8.75 9.61 31.75
CA TYR A 398 -8.82 8.95 30.44
C TYR A 398 -7.62 9.30 29.54
N MET A 399 -7.17 10.56 29.57
CA MET A 399 -6.02 11.04 28.82
C MET A 399 -4.69 10.52 29.34
N LYS A 400 -4.57 10.27 30.66
CA LYS A 400 -3.37 9.63 31.23
C LYS A 400 -3.11 8.27 30.60
N GLY A 401 -4.16 7.46 30.49
CA GLY A 401 -4.08 6.13 29.85
C GLY A 401 -3.64 6.24 28.40
N VAL A 402 -4.32 7.09 27.61
CA VAL A 402 -3.99 7.31 26.19
C VAL A 402 -2.54 7.78 26.01
N TYR A 403 -2.11 8.77 26.80
CA TYR A 403 -0.75 9.30 26.75
C TYR A 403 0.30 8.23 27.07
N MET A 404 0.07 7.41 28.10
CA MET A 404 1.03 6.35 28.46
C MET A 404 1.15 5.29 27.36
N VAL A 405 0.04 4.88 26.75
CA VAL A 405 0.07 3.92 25.63
C VAL A 405 0.77 4.52 24.41
N LEU A 406 0.52 5.79 24.11
CA LEU A 406 1.22 6.52 23.04
C LEU A 406 2.73 6.59 23.30
N TYR A 407 3.12 7.00 24.50
CA TYR A 407 4.51 7.09 24.92
C TYR A 407 5.20 5.71 24.80
N GLU A 408 4.62 4.66 25.37
CA GLU A 408 5.19 3.32 25.35
C GLU A 408 5.30 2.77 23.93
N THR A 409 4.26 2.93 23.10
CA THR A 409 4.24 2.44 21.72
C THR A 409 5.29 3.12 20.85
N VAL A 410 5.41 4.45 20.91
CA VAL A 410 6.40 5.18 20.12
C VAL A 410 7.83 4.85 20.58
N ASN A 411 8.07 4.71 21.88
CA ASN A 411 9.38 4.29 22.38
C ASN A 411 9.71 2.83 22.00
N GLU A 412 8.73 1.91 22.02
CA GLU A 412 8.87 0.53 21.55
C GLU A 412 9.29 0.51 20.07
N MET A 413 8.57 1.27 19.22
CA MET A 413 8.85 1.35 17.79
C MET A 413 10.21 1.97 17.50
N ALA A 414 10.60 3.04 18.22
CA ALA A 414 11.91 3.65 18.07
C ALA A 414 13.05 2.70 18.45
N GLY A 415 12.88 1.93 19.53
CA GLY A 415 13.85 0.91 19.95
C GLY A 415 13.93 -0.29 19.00
N GLU A 416 12.82 -0.64 18.35
CA GLU A 416 12.83 -1.65 17.27
C GLU A 416 13.52 -1.12 16.01
N ALA A 417 13.21 0.11 15.61
CA ALA A 417 13.84 0.77 14.47
C ALA A 417 15.36 0.92 14.67
N GLU A 418 15.84 1.30 15.87
CA GLU A 418 17.27 1.46 16.18
C GLU A 418 18.09 0.21 15.83
N LYS A 419 17.52 -1.00 16.02
CA LYS A 419 18.20 -2.27 15.68
C LYS A 419 18.57 -2.39 14.21
N SER A 420 17.75 -1.82 13.33
CA SER A 420 17.94 -1.88 11.87
C SER A 420 18.60 -0.61 11.31
N GLN A 421 18.32 0.54 11.92
CA GLN A 421 18.84 1.85 11.49
C GLN A 421 20.24 2.15 12.03
N GLY A 422 20.65 1.50 13.13
CA GLY A 422 21.95 1.71 13.77
C GLY A 422 22.11 3.10 14.42
N ARG A 423 20.99 3.78 14.68
CA ARG A 423 20.92 5.13 15.26
C ARG A 423 19.60 5.33 15.98
N ASP A 424 19.59 6.23 16.96
CA ASP A 424 18.36 6.66 17.63
C ASP A 424 17.39 7.28 16.61
N THR A 425 16.16 6.79 16.64
CA THR A 425 15.06 7.24 15.75
C THR A 425 13.95 7.98 16.49
N LEU A 426 14.00 8.05 17.83
CA LEU A 426 12.93 8.60 18.66
C LEU A 426 12.64 10.07 18.35
N ASN A 427 13.66 10.87 18.06
CA ASN A 427 13.46 12.29 17.74
C ASN A 427 12.73 12.50 16.40
N TYR A 428 12.88 11.60 15.42
CA TYR A 428 12.08 11.67 14.19
C TYR A 428 10.60 11.46 14.48
N ALA A 429 10.31 10.42 15.27
CA ALA A 429 8.98 10.10 15.77
C ALA A 429 8.33 11.28 16.52
N ARG A 430 9.08 11.88 17.46
CA ARG A 430 8.61 13.00 18.28
C ARG A 430 8.33 14.25 17.46
N ASN A 431 9.22 14.61 16.54
CA ASN A 431 9.02 15.80 15.70
C ASN A 431 7.78 15.66 14.81
N ALA A 432 7.57 14.48 14.22
CA ALA A 432 6.36 14.23 13.43
C ALA A 432 5.09 14.27 14.28
N LEU A 433 5.14 13.71 15.50
CA LEU A 433 4.01 13.73 16.44
C LEU A 433 3.70 15.13 16.97
N GLU A 434 4.73 15.95 17.21
CA GLU A 434 4.55 17.35 17.60
C GLU A 434 3.89 18.17 16.48
N ALA A 435 4.31 17.99 15.23
CA ALA A 435 3.66 18.63 14.09
C ALA A 435 2.19 18.19 13.94
N TYR A 436 1.92 16.89 14.07
CA TYR A 436 0.56 16.34 14.04
C TYR A 436 -0.32 16.94 15.15
N ILE A 437 0.15 16.96 16.39
CA ILE A 437 -0.66 17.43 17.51
C ILE A 437 -0.89 18.95 17.45
N ASP A 438 0.07 19.72 16.93
CA ASP A 438 -0.11 21.15 16.69
C ASP A 438 -1.17 21.40 15.60
N ALA A 439 -1.15 20.62 14.51
CA ALA A 439 -2.15 20.71 13.46
C ALA A 439 -3.55 20.30 13.95
N SER A 440 -3.67 19.22 14.74
CA SER A 440 -4.93 18.81 15.36
C SER A 440 -5.45 19.86 16.36
N MET A 441 -4.54 20.53 17.10
CA MET A 441 -4.92 21.61 18.00
C MET A 441 -5.43 22.83 17.23
N GLU A 442 -4.89 23.12 16.05
CA GLU A 442 -5.40 24.19 15.20
C GLU A 442 -6.80 23.90 14.66
N GLU A 443 -7.07 22.67 14.21
CA GLU A 443 -8.43 22.25 13.83
C GLU A 443 -9.41 22.35 15.00
N ALA A 444 -8.98 21.94 16.21
CA ALA A 444 -9.80 22.06 17.40
C ALA A 444 -10.18 23.53 17.71
N LYS A 445 -9.26 24.49 17.49
CA LYS A 445 -9.56 25.93 17.63
C LYS A 445 -10.55 26.41 16.57
N TRP A 446 -10.41 25.99 15.32
CA TRP A 446 -11.36 26.33 14.26
C TRP A 446 -12.76 25.85 14.60
N ILE A 447 -12.88 24.58 15.01
CA ILE A 447 -14.15 23.99 15.43
C ILE A 447 -14.74 24.73 16.65
N PHE A 448 -13.92 25.02 17.66
CA PHE A 448 -14.40 25.70 18.88
C PHE A 448 -14.87 27.14 18.62
N SER A 449 -14.19 27.86 17.73
CA SER A 449 -14.51 29.26 17.40
C SER A 449 -15.58 29.40 16.31
N GLY A 450 -15.89 28.34 15.58
CA GLY A 450 -16.67 28.40 14.34
C GLY A 450 -15.93 29.17 13.23
N PHE A 451 -14.60 29.21 13.29
CA PHE A 451 -13.80 29.88 12.28
C PHE A 451 -13.63 28.96 11.06
N LEU A 452 -14.01 29.47 9.89
CA LEU A 452 -13.78 28.84 8.62
C LEU A 452 -12.51 29.44 7.98
N PRO A 453 -11.39 28.68 7.92
CA PRO A 453 -10.17 29.15 7.25
C PRO A 453 -10.35 29.25 5.74
N THR A 454 -9.39 29.89 5.07
CA THR A 454 -9.29 29.82 3.59
C THR A 454 -9.00 28.39 3.13
N PHE A 455 -9.30 28.06 1.88
CA PHE A 455 -9.01 26.74 1.31
C PHE A 455 -7.52 26.37 1.41
N GLU A 456 -6.63 27.33 1.15
CA GLU A 456 -5.17 27.13 1.24
C GLU A 456 -4.73 26.86 2.68
N GLU A 457 -5.19 27.67 3.64
CA GLU A 457 -4.88 27.51 5.07
C GLU A 457 -5.41 26.19 5.62
N TYR A 458 -6.65 25.82 5.26
CA TYR A 458 -7.23 24.53 5.63
C TYR A 458 -6.40 23.37 5.08
N LEU A 459 -6.05 23.41 3.79
CA LEU A 459 -5.36 22.32 3.14
C LEU A 459 -3.93 22.15 3.68
N ASP A 460 -3.22 23.24 3.97
CA ASP A 460 -1.87 23.18 4.52
C ASP A 460 -1.83 22.59 5.93
N ASN A 461 -2.78 22.96 6.80
CA ASN A 461 -2.92 22.31 8.11
C ASN A 461 -3.41 20.85 7.96
N GLY A 462 -4.40 20.65 7.08
CA GLY A 462 -5.06 19.38 6.79
C GLY A 462 -4.13 18.28 6.32
N LYS A 463 -3.10 18.62 5.53
CA LYS A 463 -2.04 17.68 5.12
C LYS A 463 -1.32 17.06 6.33
N VAL A 464 -1.13 17.86 7.39
CA VAL A 464 -0.41 17.43 8.60
C VAL A 464 -1.35 16.72 9.57
N SER A 465 -2.54 17.28 9.81
CA SER A 465 -3.54 16.73 10.72
C SER A 465 -4.15 15.41 10.25
N PHE A 466 -4.07 15.07 8.95
CA PHE A 466 -4.48 13.75 8.46
C PHE A 466 -3.68 12.60 9.10
N GLY A 467 -2.45 12.86 9.58
CA GLY A 467 -1.66 11.86 10.31
C GLY A 467 -0.92 10.85 9.43
N TYR A 468 -0.86 11.05 8.11
CA TYR A 468 -0.11 10.18 7.20
C TYR A 468 1.38 10.11 7.57
N THR A 469 2.00 11.25 7.91
CA THR A 469 3.43 11.34 8.23
C THR A 469 3.80 10.50 9.47
N ILE A 470 3.04 10.63 10.57
CA ILE A 470 3.30 9.85 11.79
C ILE A 470 3.14 8.35 11.57
N GLY A 471 2.16 7.96 10.76
CA GLY A 471 1.89 6.55 10.46
C GLY A 471 2.73 5.95 9.33
N THR A 472 3.48 6.78 8.61
CA THR A 472 4.40 6.32 7.54
C THR A 472 5.83 6.19 8.06
N LEU A 473 6.36 7.23 8.70
CA LEU A 473 7.77 7.31 9.08
C LEU A 473 8.18 6.21 10.05
N GLN A 474 7.49 6.08 11.18
CA GLN A 474 7.92 5.15 12.23
C GLN A 474 7.84 3.68 11.78
N PRO A 475 6.74 3.21 11.15
CA PRO A 475 6.70 1.83 10.67
C PRO A 475 7.79 1.51 9.66
N ILE A 476 8.05 2.39 8.67
CA ILE A 476 9.08 2.15 7.64
C ILE A 476 10.47 1.94 8.24
N LEU A 477 10.81 2.67 9.30
CA LEU A 477 12.09 2.51 10.00
C LEU A 477 12.26 1.14 10.69
N THR A 478 11.20 0.33 10.78
CA THR A 478 11.23 -1.04 11.36
C THR A 478 11.31 -2.15 10.32
N LEU A 479 11.44 -1.85 9.03
CA LEU A 479 11.49 -2.83 7.93
C LEU A 479 12.76 -3.72 7.90
N GLY A 480 13.69 -3.53 8.83
CA GLY A 480 14.93 -4.32 8.87
C GLY A 480 15.94 -3.93 7.79
N ILE A 481 15.71 -2.82 7.07
CA ILE A 481 16.63 -2.24 6.09
C ILE A 481 17.06 -0.82 6.54
N PRO A 482 18.32 -0.42 6.33
CA PRO A 482 18.75 0.93 6.66
C PRO A 482 18.13 1.99 5.75
N PHE A 483 17.69 3.09 6.35
CA PHE A 483 17.28 4.33 5.69
C PHE A 483 18.25 5.47 6.11
N PRO A 484 19.35 5.65 5.37
CA PRO A 484 20.22 6.81 5.52
C PRO A 484 19.44 8.12 5.33
N HIS A 485 19.98 9.22 5.87
CA HIS A 485 19.30 10.52 5.85
C HIS A 485 18.90 10.99 4.44
N HIS A 486 19.77 10.82 3.45
CA HIS A 486 19.49 11.20 2.07
C HIS A 486 18.37 10.38 1.41
N ILE A 487 18.11 9.15 1.90
CA ILE A 487 16.97 8.34 1.45
C ILE A 487 15.69 8.82 2.15
N LEU A 488 15.75 9.09 3.46
CA LEU A 488 14.59 9.57 4.21
C LEU A 488 14.08 10.91 3.69
N GLN A 489 14.96 11.83 3.30
CA GLN A 489 14.58 13.13 2.72
C GLN A 489 13.78 13.01 1.42
N GLU A 490 13.80 11.85 0.76
CA GLU A 490 13.03 11.56 -0.46
C GLU A 490 11.73 10.80 -0.18
N ILE A 491 11.50 10.36 1.06
CA ILE A 491 10.34 9.53 1.45
C ILE A 491 9.44 10.27 2.44
N ASP A 492 10.06 10.94 3.42
CA ASP A 492 9.40 11.59 4.55
C ASP A 492 9.56 13.10 4.45
N PHE A 493 8.78 13.84 5.25
CA PHE A 493 8.81 15.30 5.27
C PHE A 493 10.25 15.84 5.37
N PRO A 494 10.65 16.82 4.54
CA PRO A 494 9.82 17.62 3.61
C PRO A 494 9.77 17.09 2.16
N SER A 495 9.89 15.77 1.94
CA SER A 495 9.80 15.16 0.60
C SER A 495 8.52 15.55 -0.14
N ARG A 496 8.64 15.83 -1.44
CA ARG A 496 7.50 16.07 -2.31
C ARG A 496 6.59 14.84 -2.43
N LEU A 497 7.14 13.63 -2.35
CA LEU A 497 6.35 12.39 -2.32
C LEU A 497 5.39 12.37 -1.11
N ASN A 498 5.89 12.76 0.06
CA ASN A 498 5.10 12.82 1.29
C ASN A 498 4.02 13.92 1.20
N ASP A 499 4.39 15.11 0.77
CA ASP A 499 3.47 16.25 0.63
C ASP A 499 2.31 15.98 -0.35
N VAL A 500 2.63 15.40 -1.52
CA VAL A 500 1.62 14.96 -2.50
C VAL A 500 0.73 13.87 -1.91
N ALA A 501 1.31 12.93 -1.15
CA ALA A 501 0.54 11.87 -0.52
C ALA A 501 -0.45 12.39 0.51
N CYS A 502 0.00 13.25 1.42
CA CYS A 502 -0.85 13.93 2.40
C CYS A 502 -1.98 14.73 1.73
N SER A 503 -1.64 15.46 0.65
CA SER A 503 -2.62 16.26 -0.10
C SER A 503 -3.73 15.39 -0.70
N ILE A 504 -3.38 14.29 -1.37
CA ILE A 504 -4.36 13.36 -1.95
C ILE A 504 -5.30 12.82 -0.88
N LEU A 505 -4.74 12.40 0.26
CA LEU A 505 -5.51 11.75 1.32
C LEU A 505 -6.44 12.72 2.06
N ARG A 506 -6.00 13.95 2.37
CA ARG A 506 -6.89 14.98 2.93
C ARG A 506 -8.04 15.30 1.97
N LEU A 507 -7.72 15.59 0.70
CA LEU A 507 -8.72 15.94 -0.32
C LEU A 507 -9.74 14.81 -0.53
N LYS A 508 -9.29 13.54 -0.56
CA LYS A 508 -10.20 12.40 -0.73
C LYS A 508 -10.98 12.03 0.52
N GLY A 509 -10.41 12.22 1.70
CA GLY A 509 -11.15 12.15 2.96
C GLY A 509 -12.35 13.09 2.92
N ASP A 510 -12.09 14.37 2.68
CA ASP A 510 -13.12 15.42 2.74
C ASP A 510 -14.28 15.20 1.80
N ILE A 511 -14.03 14.75 0.56
CA ILE A 511 -15.09 14.44 -0.41
C ILE A 511 -16.13 13.47 0.19
N HIS A 512 -15.70 12.56 1.06
CA HIS A 512 -16.55 11.51 1.61
C HIS A 512 -17.00 11.76 3.06
N THR A 513 -16.39 12.71 3.77
CA THR A 513 -16.67 12.95 5.20
C THR A 513 -17.39 14.27 5.48
N TYR A 514 -17.27 15.28 4.61
CA TYR A 514 -17.74 16.65 4.91
C TYR A 514 -19.23 16.74 5.27
N GLN A 515 -20.12 15.97 4.63
CA GLN A 515 -21.56 16.01 4.93
C GLN A 515 -21.86 15.45 6.33
N PRO A 516 -21.42 14.22 6.70
CA PRO A 516 -21.50 13.72 8.07
C PRO A 516 -20.84 14.62 9.12
N GLU A 517 -19.67 15.16 8.84
CA GLU A 517 -18.92 16.07 9.74
C GLU A 517 -19.71 17.37 9.97
N ARG A 518 -20.21 18.00 8.91
CA ARG A 518 -21.08 19.17 8.98
C ARG A 518 -22.34 18.92 9.80
N SER A 519 -22.94 17.74 9.68
CA SER A 519 -24.11 17.38 10.49
C SER A 519 -23.83 17.25 12.00
N ARG A 520 -22.55 17.10 12.39
CA ARG A 520 -22.07 17.03 13.77
C ARG A 520 -21.53 18.38 14.29
N GLY A 521 -21.56 19.42 13.45
CA GLY A 521 -21.14 20.78 13.77
C GLY A 521 -19.70 21.12 13.38
N GLU A 522 -19.04 20.27 12.60
CA GLU A 522 -17.73 20.57 12.01
C GLU A 522 -17.92 21.34 10.71
N GLU A 523 -17.64 22.64 10.69
CA GLU A 523 -17.91 23.49 9.52
C GLU A 523 -16.77 23.47 8.48
N SER A 524 -15.54 23.24 8.94
CA SER A 524 -14.31 23.33 8.13
C SER A 524 -14.02 22.03 7.38
N SER A 525 -14.07 22.09 6.05
CA SER A 525 -13.65 21.04 5.12
C SER A 525 -13.11 21.68 3.84
N CYS A 526 -12.36 20.95 3.01
CA CYS A 526 -11.96 21.40 1.68
C CYS A 526 -13.16 21.88 0.85
N ILE A 527 -14.34 21.23 0.99
CA ILE A 527 -15.57 21.64 0.31
C ILE A 527 -16.03 23.01 0.81
N SER A 528 -16.20 23.15 2.13
CA SER A 528 -16.69 24.38 2.76
C SER A 528 -15.75 25.56 2.51
N CYS A 529 -14.45 25.36 2.69
CA CYS A 529 -13.45 26.43 2.54
C CYS A 529 -13.34 26.87 1.06
N TYR A 530 -13.42 25.93 0.11
CA TYR A 530 -13.45 26.28 -1.32
C TYR A 530 -14.66 27.12 -1.68
N MET A 531 -15.85 26.76 -1.16
CA MET A 531 -17.08 27.51 -1.43
C MET A 531 -17.07 28.91 -0.78
N GLU A 532 -16.41 29.06 0.37
CA GLU A 532 -16.21 30.37 1.00
C GLU A 532 -15.30 31.27 0.16
N ASP A 533 -14.18 30.73 -0.34
CA ASP A 533 -13.25 31.45 -1.21
C ASP A 533 -13.85 31.75 -2.59
N ASN A 534 -14.87 30.98 -3.02
CA ASN A 534 -15.53 31.10 -4.33
C ASN A 534 -17.07 31.13 -4.17
N PRO A 535 -17.67 32.23 -3.69
CA PRO A 535 -19.09 32.30 -3.29
C PRO A 535 -20.10 31.98 -4.41
N GLU A 536 -19.69 32.06 -5.67
CA GLU A 536 -20.50 31.69 -6.84
C GLU A 536 -20.50 30.19 -7.15
N SER A 537 -19.62 29.40 -6.54
CA SER A 537 -19.48 27.97 -6.79
C SER A 537 -20.53 27.15 -6.05
N THR A 538 -21.00 26.09 -6.69
CA THR A 538 -21.85 25.07 -6.03
C THR A 538 -20.99 24.03 -5.31
N GLU A 539 -21.63 23.21 -4.46
CA GLU A 539 -21.02 22.03 -3.85
C GLU A 539 -20.47 21.06 -4.92
N GLU A 540 -21.18 20.90 -6.04
CA GLU A 540 -20.73 20.09 -7.17
C GLU A 540 -19.49 20.68 -7.85
N ASP A 541 -19.41 22.00 -7.99
CA ASP A 541 -18.22 22.68 -8.53
C ASP A 541 -17.00 22.46 -7.63
N ALA A 542 -17.18 22.55 -6.31
CA ALA A 542 -16.11 22.29 -5.33
C ALA A 542 -15.61 20.83 -5.41
N ILE A 543 -16.52 19.86 -5.46
CA ILE A 543 -16.19 18.43 -5.60
C ILE A 543 -15.44 18.18 -6.92
N ASN A 544 -15.90 18.77 -8.03
CA ASN A 544 -15.25 18.63 -9.33
C ASN A 544 -13.85 19.27 -9.34
N HIS A 545 -13.68 20.43 -8.71
CA HIS A 545 -12.39 21.09 -8.55
C HIS A 545 -11.40 20.19 -7.79
N ILE A 546 -11.81 19.68 -6.63
CA ILE A 546 -10.97 18.84 -5.77
C ILE A 546 -10.64 17.50 -6.46
N ASN A 547 -11.60 16.87 -7.15
CA ASN A 547 -11.30 15.68 -7.95
C ASN A 547 -10.25 15.97 -9.03
N SER A 548 -10.35 17.11 -9.73
CA SER A 548 -9.35 17.52 -10.72
C SER A 548 -7.97 17.77 -10.10
N MET A 549 -7.91 18.30 -8.87
CA MET A 549 -6.66 18.43 -8.13
C MET A 549 -6.06 17.05 -7.82
N VAL A 550 -6.87 16.12 -7.32
CA VAL A 550 -6.39 14.77 -7.00
C VAL A 550 -5.87 14.06 -8.25
N ASP A 551 -6.54 14.16 -9.40
CA ASP A 551 -6.08 13.55 -10.65
C ASP A 551 -4.70 14.07 -11.10
N LYS A 552 -4.43 15.36 -10.88
CA LYS A 552 -3.10 15.96 -11.14
C LYS A 552 -2.06 15.45 -10.15
N LEU A 553 -2.41 15.43 -8.87
CA LEU A 553 -1.54 14.95 -7.79
C LEU A 553 -1.19 13.47 -7.96
N LEU A 554 -2.09 12.62 -8.47
CA LEU A 554 -1.79 11.20 -8.72
C LEU A 554 -0.72 10.99 -9.79
N LYS A 555 -0.69 11.83 -10.83
CA LYS A 555 0.37 11.82 -11.84
C LYS A 555 1.70 12.30 -11.25
N GLU A 556 1.65 13.34 -10.42
CA GLU A 556 2.82 13.82 -9.70
C GLU A 556 3.36 12.76 -8.71
N LEU A 557 2.48 12.06 -8.01
CA LEU A 557 2.82 10.94 -7.13
C LEU A 557 3.53 9.83 -7.90
N ASN A 558 3.02 9.46 -9.08
CA ASN A 558 3.67 8.49 -9.96
C ASN A 558 5.08 8.95 -10.33
N TRP A 559 5.25 10.23 -10.69
CA TRP A 559 6.55 10.81 -11.01
C TRP A 559 7.50 10.74 -9.81
N GLU A 560 7.10 11.23 -8.64
CA GLU A 560 7.96 11.24 -7.44
C GLU A 560 8.36 9.82 -7.00
N TYR A 561 7.47 8.84 -7.18
CA TYR A 561 7.74 7.44 -6.89
C TYR A 561 8.70 6.79 -7.89
N LEU A 562 8.49 6.99 -9.20
CA LEU A 562 9.19 6.30 -10.29
C LEU A 562 10.26 7.16 -10.98
N ARG A 563 10.61 8.32 -10.40
CA ARG A 563 11.52 9.32 -10.97
C ARG A 563 12.83 8.69 -11.47
N PRO A 564 13.10 8.66 -12.80
CA PRO A 564 14.24 7.92 -13.35
C PRO A 564 15.62 8.45 -12.96
N ASP A 565 15.73 9.75 -12.64
CA ASP A 565 16.97 10.43 -12.24
C ASP A 565 17.18 10.45 -10.71
N SER A 566 16.33 9.76 -9.95
CA SER A 566 16.49 9.59 -8.50
C SER A 566 17.70 8.70 -8.16
N ASN A 567 18.58 9.19 -7.29
CA ASN A 567 19.65 8.36 -6.68
C ASN A 567 19.10 7.39 -5.62
N VAL A 568 17.82 7.51 -5.25
CA VAL A 568 17.14 6.62 -4.30
C VAL A 568 16.43 5.49 -5.05
N PRO A 569 16.68 4.21 -4.71
CA PRO A 569 15.99 3.09 -5.29
C PRO A 569 14.46 3.17 -5.11
N ILE A 570 13.71 2.79 -6.14
CA ILE A 570 12.22 2.73 -6.10
C ILE A 570 11.74 1.89 -4.91
N THR A 571 12.44 0.79 -4.61
CA THR A 571 12.14 -0.10 -3.47
C THR A 571 12.19 0.61 -2.12
N SER A 572 12.98 1.68 -1.99
CA SER A 572 13.02 2.49 -0.76
C SER A 572 11.76 3.36 -0.60
N LYS A 573 11.15 3.82 -1.70
CA LYS A 573 9.93 4.64 -1.70
C LYS A 573 8.64 3.81 -1.66
N LYS A 574 8.73 2.52 -2.01
CA LYS A 574 7.60 1.60 -2.18
C LYS A 574 6.63 1.59 -1.01
N HIS A 575 7.12 1.46 0.22
CA HIS A 575 6.25 1.41 1.40
C HIS A 575 5.48 2.71 1.62
N ALA A 576 6.09 3.88 1.43
CA ALA A 576 5.37 5.15 1.53
C ALA A 576 4.26 5.25 0.46
N PHE A 577 4.58 4.90 -0.79
CA PHE A 577 3.60 4.84 -1.86
C PHE A 577 2.45 3.88 -1.56
N ASP A 578 2.75 2.67 -1.10
CA ASP A 578 1.73 1.66 -0.80
C ASP A 578 0.89 2.02 0.44
N ILE A 579 1.45 2.71 1.44
CA ILE A 579 0.67 3.25 2.57
C ILE A 579 -0.38 4.24 2.05
N LEU A 580 -0.02 5.13 1.12
CA LEU A 580 -1.02 6.01 0.50
C LEU A 580 -2.13 5.20 -0.19
N ARG A 581 -1.78 4.17 -0.96
CA ARG A 581 -2.79 3.32 -1.63
C ARG A 581 -3.74 2.68 -0.62
N ALA A 582 -3.20 2.24 0.52
CA ALA A 582 -3.98 1.65 1.60
C ALA A 582 -5.01 2.61 2.19
N PHE A 583 -4.65 3.87 2.44
CA PHE A 583 -5.61 4.86 2.92
C PHE A 583 -6.56 5.32 1.84
N TYR A 584 -6.07 5.52 0.62
CA TYR A 584 -6.93 5.91 -0.49
C TYR A 584 -7.99 4.82 -0.80
N HIS A 585 -7.65 3.54 -0.59
CA HIS A 585 -8.62 2.45 -0.66
C HIS A 585 -9.81 2.63 0.29
N LEU A 586 -9.61 3.18 1.49
CA LEU A 586 -10.70 3.43 2.45
C LEU A 586 -11.76 4.39 1.90
N TYR A 587 -11.35 5.31 1.04
CA TYR A 587 -12.20 6.36 0.47
C TYR A 587 -12.70 6.04 -0.94
N LYS A 588 -12.64 4.78 -1.38
CA LYS A 588 -13.06 4.39 -2.74
C LYS A 588 -14.56 4.62 -2.99
N TYR A 589 -15.40 4.22 -2.04
CA TYR A 589 -16.86 4.19 -2.20
C TYR A 589 -17.58 5.19 -1.30
N ARG A 590 -17.03 5.39 -0.11
CA ARG A 590 -17.56 6.16 1.00
C ARG A 590 -16.43 6.40 1.98
N ASP A 591 -16.72 7.05 3.10
CA ASP A 591 -15.84 7.04 4.26
C ASP A 591 -15.78 5.62 4.88
N GLY A 592 -14.92 4.76 4.32
CA GLY A 592 -14.65 3.43 4.86
C GLY A 592 -13.85 3.46 6.16
N TYR A 593 -13.26 4.61 6.51
CA TYR A 593 -12.55 4.80 7.75
C TYR A 593 -13.51 4.88 8.94
N SER A 594 -14.52 5.76 8.89
CA SER A 594 -15.53 5.83 9.94
C SER A 594 -16.62 4.76 9.79
N VAL A 595 -16.94 4.33 8.56
CA VAL A 595 -17.99 3.32 8.26
C VAL A 595 -17.36 2.04 7.70
N ALA A 596 -16.77 1.23 8.59
CA ALA A 596 -16.01 0.04 8.22
C ALA A 596 -16.84 -1.25 8.12
N ASN A 597 -18.14 -1.21 8.41
CA ASN A 597 -18.99 -2.38 8.62
C ASN A 597 -19.40 -3.15 7.35
N TYR A 598 -19.08 -2.65 6.15
CA TYR A 598 -19.39 -3.28 4.87
C TYR A 598 -18.13 -3.61 4.06
N GLU A 599 -17.60 -2.67 3.27
CA GLU A 599 -16.51 -2.93 2.33
C GLU A 599 -15.20 -3.28 3.04
N ILE A 600 -14.87 -2.56 4.11
CA ILE A 600 -13.63 -2.81 4.87
C ILE A 600 -13.74 -4.11 5.67
N LYS A 601 -14.91 -4.42 6.24
CA LYS A 601 -15.16 -5.73 6.84
C LYS A 601 -14.97 -6.85 5.81
N ASN A 602 -15.45 -6.69 4.59
CA ASN A 602 -15.23 -7.68 3.53
C ASN A 602 -13.74 -7.81 3.16
N LEU A 603 -13.01 -6.70 3.10
CA LEU A 603 -11.55 -6.71 2.89
C LEU A 603 -10.84 -7.54 3.99
N VAL A 604 -11.18 -7.31 5.26
CA VAL A 604 -10.63 -8.08 6.40
C VAL A 604 -10.95 -9.57 6.25
N MET A 605 -12.21 -9.90 5.93
CA MET A 605 -12.64 -11.29 5.75
C MET A 605 -11.82 -11.96 4.64
N THR A 606 -11.74 -11.34 3.47
CA THR A 606 -11.11 -11.91 2.27
C THR A 606 -9.58 -12.01 2.33
N THR A 607 -8.91 -11.14 3.08
CA THR A 607 -7.42 -11.03 3.06
C THR A 607 -6.72 -11.46 4.35
N VAL A 608 -7.45 -11.55 5.47
CA VAL A 608 -6.90 -11.87 6.80
C VAL A 608 -7.61 -13.07 7.45
N ILE A 609 -8.94 -13.17 7.36
CA ILE A 609 -9.69 -14.21 8.07
C ILE A 609 -9.77 -15.50 7.25
N GLU A 610 -10.15 -15.40 5.98
CA GLU A 610 -10.39 -16.54 5.11
C GLU A 610 -9.11 -16.98 4.38
N PRO A 611 -8.73 -18.26 4.47
CA PRO A 611 -7.64 -18.79 3.66
C PRO A 611 -8.09 -19.03 2.21
N VAL A 612 -7.13 -19.22 1.32
CA VAL A 612 -7.37 -19.65 -0.05
C VAL A 612 -7.52 -21.18 -0.10
N PRO A 613 -8.55 -21.74 -0.74
CA PRO A 613 -8.64 -23.18 -0.94
C PRO A 613 -7.47 -23.71 -1.78
N LEU A 614 -6.71 -24.69 -1.24
CA LEU A 614 -5.62 -25.36 -1.95
C LEU A 614 -6.14 -26.17 -3.14
#